data_AF-A0A257HWE8-F1
#
_entry.id   AF-A0A257HWE8-F1
#
_cell.length_a   1.000
_cell.length_b   1.000
_cell.length_c   1.000
_cell.angle_alpha   90.00
_cell.angle_beta   90.00
_cell.angle_gamma   90.00
#
_symmetry.space_group_name_H-M   'P 1'
#
loop_
_entity.id
_entity.type
_entity.pdbx_description
1 polymer ?
#
loop_
_entity_poly.entity_id
_entity_poly.type
_entity_poly.pdbx_seq_one_letter_code
_entity_poly.pdbx_strand_id
1 'polypeptide(L)'
;MKKYSLIVFSLFVFSIGLHAQGSKTVAAKKSTTPFEKIMTDMGFPYEKINDSIAVIVFDGANLKSYKLYCLKVDDMYISYVNLSTALPKKIGPSNYPSLLTKNYSMDFVKIGMSESSKEFYVRADVYINGTTAANFKKIVAQIADATDIIAADFK
;
A
#
# COMPACT_ATOMS: atom_id res chain seq x y z
N MET A 1 -52.74 -26.84 -57.82
CA MET A 1 -53.09 -25.76 -58.77
C MET A 1 -53.15 -24.43 -58.01
N LYS A 2 -52.49 -23.40 -58.57
CA LYS A 2 -52.44 -22.01 -58.09
C LYS A 2 -53.84 -21.37 -58.03
N LYS A 3 -54.07 -20.43 -57.09
CA LYS A 3 -54.20 -18.98 -57.38
C LYS A 3 -54.46 -18.17 -56.09
N TYR A 4 -53.81 -17.01 -56.05
CA TYR A 4 -53.79 -15.98 -55.00
C TYR A 4 -54.93 -14.96 -55.15
N SER A 5 -55.28 -14.28 -54.06
CA SER A 5 -55.69 -12.85 -53.96
C SER A 5 -55.65 -12.48 -52.46
N LEU A 6 -54.76 -11.62 -51.90
CA LEU A 6 -54.58 -10.15 -52.05
C LEU A 6 -55.92 -9.40 -51.87
N ILE A 7 -56.17 -8.37 -51.05
CA ILE A 7 -55.49 -7.35 -50.19
C ILE A 7 -56.58 -6.89 -49.15
N VAL A 8 -56.29 -6.37 -47.95
CA VAL A 8 -56.38 -4.94 -47.53
C VAL A 8 -56.01 -4.92 -46.03
N PHE A 9 -54.82 -4.46 -45.64
CA PHE A 9 -54.45 -3.09 -45.23
C PHE A 9 -55.20 -2.58 -43.98
N SER A 10 -54.45 -2.38 -42.88
CA SER A 10 -54.43 -1.17 -42.04
C SER A 10 -54.47 -1.38 -40.51
N LEU A 11 -53.43 -0.82 -39.87
CA LEU A 11 -53.37 -0.27 -38.50
C LEU A 11 -53.50 -1.28 -37.33
N PHE A 12 -52.74 -1.22 -36.24
CA PHE A 12 -52.18 -0.07 -35.52
C PHE A 12 -50.91 -0.53 -34.80
N VAL A 13 -49.83 0.23 -34.97
CA VAL A 13 -48.62 0.14 -34.15
C VAL A 13 -48.94 0.75 -32.79
N PHE A 14 -48.84 -0.03 -31.71
CA PHE A 14 -48.72 0.52 -30.35
C PHE A 14 -47.50 -0.10 -29.69
N SER A 15 -46.35 0.55 -29.94
CA SER A 15 -45.10 0.33 -29.23
C SER A 15 -45.27 0.81 -27.79
N ILE A 16 -45.58 -0.10 -26.86
CA ILE A 16 -45.40 0.17 -25.43
C ILE A 16 -43.90 0.02 -25.16
N GLY A 17 -43.18 1.13 -25.36
CA GLY A 17 -41.83 1.29 -24.85
C GLY A 17 -41.91 1.33 -23.33
N LEU A 18 -41.76 0.17 -22.70
CA LEU A 18 -41.36 0.05 -21.30
C LEU A 18 -40.04 0.81 -21.16
N HIS A 19 -40.14 2.07 -20.74
CA HIS A 19 -39.02 2.82 -20.20
C HIS A 19 -38.68 2.16 -18.86
N ALA A 20 -37.84 1.11 -18.94
CA ALA A 20 -37.01 0.73 -17.81
C ALA A 20 -36.11 1.93 -17.52
N GLN A 21 -36.59 2.82 -16.66
CA GLN A 21 -35.76 3.76 -15.93
C GLN A 21 -34.85 2.90 -15.05
N GLY A 22 -33.79 2.37 -15.66
CA GLY A 22 -32.64 1.88 -14.96
C GLY A 22 -32.09 3.08 -14.20
N SER A 23 -32.57 3.24 -12.96
CA SER A 23 -31.83 3.92 -11.92
C SER A 23 -30.42 3.37 -12.00
N LYS A 24 -29.52 4.11 -12.65
CA LYS A 24 -28.10 3.87 -12.50
C LYS A 24 -27.89 4.08 -11.02
N THR A 25 -27.80 2.99 -10.27
CA THR A 25 -27.23 2.98 -8.93
C THR A 25 -25.87 3.61 -9.09
N VAL A 26 -25.80 4.92 -8.82
CA VAL A 26 -24.55 5.64 -8.69
C VAL A 26 -23.87 4.94 -7.54
N ALA A 27 -22.94 4.03 -7.86
CA ALA A 27 -22.13 3.36 -6.86
C ALA A 27 -21.55 4.47 -5.99
N ALA A 28 -21.99 4.52 -4.73
CA ALA A 28 -21.57 5.53 -3.79
C ALA A 28 -20.03 5.54 -3.81
N LYS A 29 -19.43 6.69 -4.17
CA LYS A 29 -17.97 6.85 -4.12
C LYS A 29 -17.55 6.44 -2.72
N LYS A 30 -16.81 5.33 -2.62
CA LYS A 30 -16.29 4.84 -1.34
C LYS A 30 -15.48 5.97 -0.73
N SER A 31 -15.89 6.45 0.44
CA SER A 31 -15.21 7.55 1.12
C SER A 31 -13.76 7.14 1.39
N THR A 32 -12.80 7.81 0.76
CA THR A 32 -11.37 7.57 0.96
C THR A 32 -10.97 8.10 2.33
N THR A 33 -10.37 7.26 3.17
CA THR A 33 -9.86 7.70 4.48
C THR A 33 -8.65 8.63 4.28
N PRO A 34 -8.30 9.50 5.26
CA PRO A 34 -7.09 10.32 5.17
C PRO A 34 -5.81 9.49 4.96
N PHE A 35 -5.74 8.31 5.58
CA PHE A 35 -4.61 7.39 5.39
C PHE A 35 -4.58 6.81 3.97
N GLU A 36 -5.73 6.36 3.45
CA GLU A 36 -5.80 5.86 2.08
C GLU A 36 -5.46 6.96 1.05
N LYS A 37 -5.87 8.20 1.33
CA LYS A 37 -5.53 9.35 0.50
C LYS A 37 -4.02 9.60 0.48
N ILE A 38 -3.36 9.66 1.64
CA ILE A 38 -1.90 9.89 1.65
C ILE A 38 -1.15 8.74 0.98
N MET A 39 -1.56 7.49 1.19
CA MET A 39 -0.95 6.32 0.53
C MET A 39 -1.08 6.39 -0.99
N THR A 40 -2.27 6.75 -1.49
CA THR A 40 -2.51 6.96 -2.92
C THR A 40 -1.65 8.11 -3.47
N ASP A 41 -1.62 9.24 -2.77
CA ASP A 41 -0.89 10.45 -3.19
C ASP A 41 0.64 10.27 -3.19
N MET A 42 1.20 9.35 -2.39
CA MET A 42 2.64 9.01 -2.44
C MET A 42 3.04 8.39 -3.80
N GLY A 43 2.11 7.68 -4.45
CA GLY A 43 2.31 7.08 -5.76
C GLY A 43 3.16 5.80 -5.78
N PHE A 44 3.39 5.16 -4.63
CA PHE A 44 3.90 3.78 -4.61
C PHE A 44 2.74 2.80 -4.82
N PRO A 45 2.90 1.73 -5.61
CA PRO A 45 1.94 0.61 -5.61
C PRO A 45 1.86 0.02 -4.20
N TYR A 46 0.65 -0.16 -3.67
CA TYR A 46 0.46 -0.71 -2.34
C TYR A 46 -0.74 -1.66 -2.27
N GLU A 47 -0.68 -2.60 -1.33
CA GLU A 47 -1.80 -3.44 -0.91
C GLU A 47 -2.44 -2.82 0.33
N LYS A 48 -3.76 -2.56 0.28
CA LYS A 48 -4.52 -2.13 1.47
C LYS A 48 -4.90 -3.37 2.28
N ILE A 49 -4.36 -3.47 3.49
CA ILE A 49 -4.72 -4.55 4.44
C ILE A 49 -5.99 -4.18 5.20
N ASN A 50 -6.06 -2.94 5.70
CA ASN A 50 -7.25 -2.36 6.31
C ASN A 50 -7.18 -0.81 6.26
N ASP A 51 -8.09 -0.11 6.95
CA ASP A 51 -8.16 1.36 6.92
C ASP A 51 -6.98 2.08 7.58
N SER A 52 -6.14 1.35 8.30
CA SER A 52 -4.98 1.86 9.03
C SER A 52 -3.67 1.18 8.66
N ILE A 53 -3.66 0.19 7.75
CA ILE A 53 -2.46 -0.57 7.39
C ILE A 53 -2.42 -0.76 5.87
N ALA A 54 -1.28 -0.40 5.29
CA ALA A 54 -0.94 -0.64 3.90
C ALA A 54 0.45 -1.27 3.80
N VAL A 55 0.69 -2.03 2.73
CA VAL A 55 1.96 -2.71 2.47
C VAL A 55 2.47 -2.32 1.09
N ILE A 56 3.73 -1.93 1.02
CA ILE A 56 4.46 -1.70 -0.23
C ILE A 56 5.49 -2.81 -0.37
N VAL A 57 5.57 -3.41 -1.56
CA VAL A 57 6.63 -4.36 -1.89
C VAL A 57 7.75 -3.60 -2.57
N PHE A 58 8.96 -3.72 -2.03
CA PHE A 58 10.17 -3.16 -2.60
C PHE A 58 11.12 -4.27 -3.02
N ASP A 59 11.86 -4.01 -4.09
CA ASP A 59 12.98 -4.83 -4.54
C ASP A 59 14.26 -3.99 -4.44
N GLY A 60 15.28 -4.53 -3.78
CA GLY A 60 16.56 -3.87 -3.56
C GLY A 60 17.73 -4.60 -4.24
N ALA A 61 18.88 -3.93 -4.32
CA ALA A 61 20.10 -4.50 -4.92
C ALA A 61 20.73 -5.58 -4.01
N ASN A 62 20.46 -5.52 -2.72
CA ASN A 62 20.96 -6.44 -1.71
C ASN A 62 19.90 -7.36 -1.14
N LEU A 63 18.63 -6.94 -1.17
CA LEU A 63 17.49 -7.71 -0.72
C LEU A 63 16.42 -7.77 -1.83
N LYS A 64 16.34 -8.93 -2.49
CA LYS A 64 15.58 -9.08 -3.75
C LYS A 64 14.10 -8.71 -3.66
N SER A 65 13.44 -8.96 -2.54
CA SER A 65 12.04 -8.55 -2.35
C SER A 65 11.70 -8.53 -0.87
N TYR A 66 11.03 -7.47 -0.40
CA TYR A 66 10.64 -7.32 0.99
C TYR A 66 9.43 -6.41 1.14
N LYS A 67 8.72 -6.58 2.27
CA LYS A 67 7.51 -5.83 2.60
C LYS A 67 7.85 -4.66 3.53
N LEU A 68 7.46 -3.47 3.12
CA LEU A 68 7.43 -2.27 3.97
C LEU A 68 5.98 -2.01 4.37
N TYR A 69 5.73 -1.96 5.67
CA TYR A 69 4.41 -1.68 6.24
C TYR A 69 4.30 -0.20 6.56
N CYS A 70 3.23 0.44 6.12
CA CYS A 70 2.83 1.77 6.53
C CYS A 70 1.57 1.65 7.40
N LEU A 71 1.61 2.22 8.60
CA LEU A 71 0.55 2.13 9.58
C LEU A 71 0.11 3.53 10.00
N LYS A 72 -1.18 3.67 10.28
CA LYS A 72 -1.77 4.80 10.99
C LYS A 72 -2.12 4.36 12.41
N VAL A 73 -1.40 4.88 13.39
CA VAL A 73 -1.63 4.62 14.82
C VAL A 73 -1.79 5.96 15.51
N ASP A 74 -2.97 6.19 16.09
CA ASP A 74 -3.34 7.47 16.71
C ASP A 74 -3.07 8.67 15.81
N ASP A 75 -2.17 9.56 16.22
CA ASP A 75 -1.75 10.78 15.53
C ASP A 75 -0.42 10.61 14.77
N MET A 76 0.03 9.37 14.55
CA MET A 76 1.27 9.04 13.87
C MET A 76 1.07 8.16 12.63
N TYR A 77 1.94 8.39 11.65
CA TYR A 77 2.28 7.40 10.65
C TYR A 77 3.56 6.68 11.07
N ILE A 78 3.49 5.36 11.12
CA ILE A 78 4.62 4.47 11.43
C ILE A 78 4.92 3.69 10.17
N SER A 79 6.14 3.77 9.65
CA SER A 79 6.58 2.97 8.51
C SER A 79 7.74 2.09 8.91
N TYR A 80 7.71 0.79 8.57
CA TYR A 80 8.79 -0.12 8.91
C TYR A 80 8.95 -1.30 7.97
N VAL A 81 10.17 -1.86 7.97
CA VAL A 81 10.47 -3.20 7.47
C VAL A 81 10.92 -4.06 8.65
N ASN A 82 10.36 -5.27 8.78
CA ASN A 82 10.85 -6.27 9.73
C ASN A 82 12.10 -6.94 9.13
N LEU A 83 13.28 -6.51 9.58
CA LEU A 83 14.57 -7.05 9.14
C LEU A 83 14.73 -8.52 9.49
N SER A 84 14.24 -8.96 10.65
CA SER A 84 14.33 -10.37 11.04
C SER A 84 13.53 -11.29 10.12
N THR A 85 12.41 -10.81 9.57
CA THR A 85 11.64 -11.52 8.55
C THR A 85 12.33 -11.44 7.18
N ALA A 86 12.86 -10.28 6.82
CA ALA A 86 13.54 -10.07 5.54
C ALA A 86 14.87 -10.83 5.42
N LEU A 87 15.59 -10.99 6.54
CA LEU A 87 16.91 -11.63 6.64
C LEU A 87 16.86 -12.78 7.65
N PRO A 88 16.07 -13.84 7.37
CA PRO A 88 15.79 -14.88 8.35
C PRO A 88 17.07 -15.59 8.77
N LYS A 89 17.27 -15.70 10.10
CA LYS A 89 18.44 -16.35 10.73
C LYS A 89 19.79 -15.70 10.40
N LYS A 90 19.83 -14.52 9.79
CA LYS A 90 21.07 -13.80 9.48
C LYS A 90 21.47 -12.79 10.56
N ILE A 91 20.51 -12.34 11.38
CA ILE A 91 20.75 -11.38 12.45
C ILE A 91 20.81 -12.12 13.79
N GLY A 92 21.94 -12.01 14.46
CA GLY A 92 22.16 -12.52 15.82
C GLY A 92 23.00 -11.57 16.67
N PRO A 93 23.31 -11.95 17.93
CA PRO A 93 24.01 -11.08 18.88
C PRO A 93 25.34 -10.51 18.39
N SER A 94 26.08 -11.25 17.57
CA SER A 94 27.34 -10.78 16.98
C SER A 94 27.16 -9.60 16.01
N ASN A 95 25.95 -9.37 15.49
CA ASN A 95 25.66 -8.29 14.57
C ASN A 95 25.24 -6.99 15.27
N TYR A 96 24.91 -7.03 16.57
CA TYR A 96 24.32 -5.89 17.28
C TYR A 96 25.21 -4.63 17.28
N PRO A 97 26.54 -4.73 17.48
CA PRO A 97 27.41 -3.55 17.40
C PRO A 97 27.38 -2.91 16.01
N SER A 98 27.41 -3.70 14.93
CA SER A 98 27.34 -3.19 13.55
C SER A 98 26.01 -2.47 13.28
N LEU A 99 24.89 -3.07 13.70
CA LEU A 99 23.57 -2.47 13.57
C LEU A 99 23.48 -1.15 14.37
N LEU A 100 24.04 -1.08 15.56
CA LEU A 100 24.07 0.14 16.36
C LEU A 100 24.91 1.24 15.69
N THR A 101 26.07 0.90 15.11
CA THR A 101 26.89 1.85 14.35
C THR A 101 26.16 2.38 13.12
N LYS A 102 25.46 1.53 12.36
CA LYS A 102 24.64 1.99 11.24
C LYS A 102 23.48 2.87 11.68
N ASN A 103 22.85 2.55 12.81
CA ASN A 103 21.78 3.36 13.38
C ASN A 103 22.26 4.78 13.69
N TYR A 104 23.51 4.94 14.15
CA TYR A 104 24.11 6.27 14.37
C TYR A 104 24.31 7.05 13.05
N SER A 105 24.59 6.37 11.94
CA SER A 105 24.73 7.02 10.63
C SER A 105 23.40 7.34 9.92
N MET A 106 22.27 6.92 10.49
CA MET A 106 20.94 7.11 9.91
C MET A 106 20.18 8.16 10.73
N ASP A 107 19.96 9.35 10.16
CA ASP A 107 19.36 10.47 10.90
C ASP A 107 17.85 10.31 11.13
N PHE A 108 17.11 9.95 10.07
CA PHE A 108 15.63 9.92 10.11
C PHE A 108 15.04 8.53 10.36
N VAL A 109 15.82 7.51 10.04
CA VAL A 109 15.43 6.11 10.11
C VAL A 109 16.16 5.45 11.27
N LYS A 110 15.46 4.62 12.02
CA LYS A 110 16.01 3.92 13.19
C LYS A 110 16.01 2.42 12.96
N ILE A 111 17.06 1.77 13.45
CA ILE A 111 17.13 0.33 13.62
C ILE A 111 16.73 0.02 15.06
N GLY A 112 15.53 -0.53 15.22
CA GLY A 112 14.96 -0.91 16.52
C GLY A 112 14.97 -2.43 16.70
N MET A 113 14.87 -2.87 17.95
CA MET A 113 14.62 -4.26 18.31
C MET A 113 13.36 -4.34 19.18
N SER A 114 12.45 -5.26 18.87
CA SER A 114 11.29 -5.54 19.72
C SER A 114 11.74 -6.15 21.05
N GLU A 115 11.24 -5.62 22.15
CA GLU A 115 11.55 -6.14 23.48
C GLU A 115 11.03 -7.57 23.66
N SER A 116 9.87 -7.90 23.09
CA SER A 116 9.20 -9.19 23.27
C SER A 116 9.70 -10.26 22.29
N SER A 117 9.69 -9.96 21.00
CA SER A 117 10.04 -10.93 19.95
C SER A 117 11.53 -10.95 19.61
N LYS A 118 12.30 -9.96 20.07
CA LYS A 118 13.71 -9.75 19.69
C LYS A 118 13.93 -9.57 18.18
N GLU A 119 12.85 -9.30 17.43
CA GLU A 119 12.93 -9.01 16.01
C GLU A 119 13.47 -7.59 15.78
N PHE A 120 14.23 -7.43 14.70
CA PHE A 120 14.81 -6.16 14.29
C PHE A 120 13.96 -5.49 13.22
N TYR A 121 13.88 -4.17 13.27
CA TYR A 121 13.10 -3.36 12.35
C TYR A 121 13.91 -2.16 11.88
N VAL A 122 13.78 -1.81 10.60
CA VAL A 122 14.09 -0.47 10.09
C VAL A 122 12.80 0.32 10.12
N ARG A 123 12.75 1.45 10.85
CA ARG A 123 11.51 2.16 11.15
C ARG A 123 11.69 3.67 11.14
N ALA A 124 10.65 4.38 10.72
CA ALA A 124 10.50 5.81 10.99
C ALA A 124 9.06 6.13 11.41
N ASP A 125 8.95 7.11 12.29
CA ASP A 125 7.69 7.57 12.88
C ASP A 125 7.54 9.06 12.62
N VAL A 126 6.37 9.49 12.13
CA VAL A 126 6.07 10.90 11.93
C VAL A 126 4.66 11.23 12.37
N TYR A 127 4.50 12.42 12.94
CA TYR A 127 3.17 12.95 13.23
C TYR A 127 2.37 13.12 11.94
N ILE A 128 1.09 12.75 11.99
CA ILE A 128 0.14 12.98 10.88
C ILE A 128 0.05 14.47 10.59
N ASN A 129 0.01 15.30 11.63
CA ASN A 129 -0.01 16.75 11.49
C ASN A 129 1.31 17.24 10.87
N GLY A 130 1.22 17.97 9.77
CA GLY A 130 2.38 18.48 9.03
C GLY A 130 3.01 17.48 8.05
N THR A 131 2.59 16.21 8.05
CA THR A 131 3.10 15.22 7.09
C THR A 131 2.31 15.26 5.78
N THR A 132 2.98 15.72 4.72
CA THR A 132 2.45 15.67 3.35
C THR A 132 2.79 14.34 2.69
N ALA A 133 2.06 13.96 1.64
CA ALA A 133 2.37 12.78 0.85
C ALA A 133 3.79 12.81 0.27
N ALA A 134 4.27 13.97 -0.15
CA ALA A 134 5.64 14.14 -0.67
C ALA A 134 6.70 13.86 0.40
N ASN A 135 6.51 14.34 1.63
CA ASN A 135 7.43 14.06 2.72
C ASN A 135 7.33 12.60 3.17
N PHE A 136 6.11 12.05 3.27
CA PHE A 136 5.91 10.65 3.63
C PHE A 136 6.54 9.69 2.62
N LYS A 137 6.45 10.01 1.32
CA LYS A 137 7.14 9.28 0.25
C LYS A 137 8.64 9.22 0.44
N LYS A 138 9.28 10.34 0.79
CA LYS A 138 10.73 10.40 1.05
C LYS A 138 11.13 9.53 2.23
N ILE A 139 10.31 9.50 3.28
CA ILE A 139 10.54 8.69 4.47
C ILE A 139 10.45 7.20 4.14
N VAL A 140 9.40 6.80 3.42
CA VAL A 140 9.23 5.42 2.95
C VAL A 140 10.41 4.99 2.07
N ALA A 141 10.88 5.86 1.16
CA ALA A 141 12.05 5.59 0.34
C ALA A 141 13.33 5.43 1.18
N GLN A 142 13.56 6.31 2.18
CA GLN A 142 14.72 6.20 3.06
C GLN A 142 14.72 4.90 3.89
N ILE A 143 13.55 4.43 4.33
CA ILE A 143 13.43 3.13 5.01
C ILE A 143 13.81 1.99 4.06
N ALA A 144 13.33 2.03 2.81
CA ALA A 144 13.66 1.03 1.79
C ALA A 144 15.17 1.03 1.50
N ASP A 145 15.76 2.21 1.25
CA ASP A 145 17.21 2.36 1.00
C ASP A 145 18.04 1.88 2.19
N ALA A 146 17.69 2.28 3.41
CA ALA A 146 18.37 1.83 4.62
C ALA A 146 18.27 0.31 4.79
N THR A 147 17.11 -0.28 4.52
CA THR A 147 16.90 -1.73 4.56
C THR A 147 17.84 -2.45 3.60
N ASP A 148 17.95 -1.96 2.36
CA ASP A 148 18.84 -2.56 1.36
C ASP A 148 20.33 -2.40 1.72
N ILE A 149 20.73 -1.23 2.22
CA ILE A 149 22.09 -0.96 2.71
C ILE A 149 22.46 -1.87 3.88
N ILE A 150 21.53 -2.10 4.81
CA ILE A 150 21.75 -3.02 5.93
C ILE A 150 21.90 -4.45 5.40
N ALA A 151 21.03 -4.87 4.47
CA ALA A 151 21.05 -6.23 3.92
C ALA A 151 22.37 -6.59 3.22
N ALA A 152 23.10 -5.60 2.70
CA ALA A 152 24.42 -5.81 2.08
C ALA A 152 25.42 -6.50 3.03
N ASP A 153 25.36 -6.21 4.33
CA ASP A 153 26.26 -6.77 5.34
C ASP A 153 25.98 -8.24 5.67
N PHE A 154 24.82 -8.75 5.25
CA PHE A 154 24.34 -10.09 5.57
C PHE A 154 24.29 -11.00 4.35
N LYS A 155 24.90 -10.61 3.23
CA LYS A 155 24.93 -11.45 2.01
C LYS A 155 25.68 -12.75 2.23
#